data_AF-A0A940PH69-F1
#
_entry.id   AF-A0A940PH69-F1
#
_cell.length_a   1.000
_cell.length_b   1.000
_cell.length_c   1.000
_cell.angle_alpha   90.00
_cell.angle_beta   90.00
_cell.angle_gamma   90.00
#
_symmetry.space_group_name_H-M   'P 1'
#
loop_
_entity.id
_entity.type
_entity.pdbx_description
1 polymer ?
#
loop_
_entity_poly.entity_id
_entity_poly.type
_entity_poly.pdbx_seq_one_letter_code
_entity_poly.pdbx_strand_id
1 'polypeptide(L)'
;MSINFTKAIVNRLQREIADIESKSMNERNKKEKAQSKINQLQTDMKLSQSHSDLSSKMTRINKLNEDIKTINRLQADLSKQLVTKKASLKQHLAKEPQQEETFDK
;
A
#
# COMPACT_ATOMS: atom_id res chain seq x y z
N MET A 1 16.37 27.52 8.71
CA MET A 1 15.25 27.55 7.75
C MET A 1 14.10 28.31 8.41
N SER A 2 13.30 29.06 7.66
CA SER A 2 12.12 29.72 8.22
C SER A 2 11.12 28.68 8.74
N ILE A 3 10.48 28.95 9.86
CA ILE A 3 9.49 28.07 10.52
C ILE A 3 8.38 27.65 9.52
N ASN A 4 7.97 28.56 8.63
CA ASN A 4 6.97 28.29 7.59
C ASN A 4 7.41 27.23 6.56
N PHE A 5 8.71 27.17 6.23
CA PHE A 5 9.23 26.21 5.27
C PHE A 5 9.24 24.78 5.84
N THR A 6 9.62 24.63 7.11
CA THR A 6 9.59 23.33 7.81
C THR A 6 8.15 22.81 7.92
N LYS A 7 7.19 23.67 8.28
CA LYS A 7 5.76 23.32 8.37
C LYS A 7 5.19 22.85 7.03
N ALA A 8 5.56 23.50 5.92
CA ALA A 8 5.15 23.10 4.57
C ALA A 8 5.67 21.70 4.19
N ILE A 9 6.93 21.39 4.54
CA ILE A 9 7.54 20.07 4.30
C ILE A 9 6.84 18.99 5.11
N VAL A 10 6.60 19.23 6.40
CA VAL A 10 5.90 18.29 7.30
C VAL A 10 4.50 17.98 6.77
N ASN A 11 3.73 19.00 6.41
CA ASN A 11 2.38 18.82 5.86
C ASN A 11 2.40 18.02 4.54
N ARG A 12 3.39 18.28 3.67
CA ARG A 12 3.56 17.51 2.43
C ARG A 12 3.89 16.05 2.72
N LEU A 13 4.82 15.78 3.63
CA LEU A 13 5.19 14.42 4.02
C LEU A 13 4.01 13.65 4.63
N GLN A 14 3.20 14.31 5.45
CA GLN A 14 1.99 13.71 6.03
C GLN A 14 0.97 13.33 4.95
N ARG A 15 0.74 14.20 3.95
CA ARG A 15 -0.13 13.89 2.80
C ARG A 15 0.41 12.73 1.98
N GLU A 16 1.70 12.75 1.64
CA GLU A 16 2.34 11.66 0.90
C GLU A 16 2.24 10.32 1.64
N ILE A 17 2.39 10.32 2.97
CA ILE A 17 2.19 9.12 3.81
C ILE A 17 0.74 8.62 3.73
N ALA A 18 -0.24 9.51 3.89
CA ALA A 18 -1.65 9.14 3.82
C ALA A 18 -2.02 8.57 2.44
N ASP A 19 -1.49 9.15 1.37
CA ASP A 19 -1.68 8.66 0.00
C ASP A 19 -1.08 7.26 -0.20
N ILE A 20 0.11 7.00 0.33
CA ILE A 20 0.77 5.68 0.28
C ILE A 20 -0.05 4.65 1.06
N GLU A 21 -0.56 4.99 2.25
CA GLU A 21 -1.38 4.10 3.06
C GLU A 21 -2.71 3.76 2.37
N SER A 22 -3.36 4.75 1.76
CA SER A 22 -4.57 4.56 0.94
C SER A 22 -4.32 3.65 -0.26
N LYS A 23 -3.22 3.88 -1.00
CA LYS A 23 -2.81 3.01 -2.12
C LYS A 23 -2.56 1.58 -1.66
N SER A 24 -1.84 1.39 -0.54
CA SER A 24 -1.56 0.08 0.03
C SER A 24 -2.84 -0.69 0.38
N MET A 25 -3.82 0.00 0.98
CA MET A 25 -5.14 -0.57 1.29
C MET A 25 -5.90 -0.98 0.02
N ASN A 26 -5.88 -0.15 -1.02
CA ASN A 26 -6.52 -0.46 -2.30
C ASN A 26 -5.92 -1.70 -2.96
N GLU A 27 -4.59 -1.82 -2.97
CA GLU A 27 -3.91 -3.00 -3.50
C GLU A 27 -4.21 -4.25 -2.67
N ARG A 28 -4.34 -4.12 -1.34
CA ARG A 28 -4.78 -5.22 -0.47
C ARG A 28 -6.18 -5.71 -0.84
N ASN A 29 -7.13 -4.78 -1.03
CA ASN A 29 -8.49 -5.12 -1.41
C ASN A 29 -8.55 -5.84 -2.77
N LYS A 30 -7.71 -5.43 -3.74
CA LYS A 30 -7.58 -6.13 -5.03
C LYS A 30 -7.08 -7.56 -4.86
N LYS A 31 -6.06 -7.77 -4.01
CA LYS A 31 -5.52 -9.10 -3.69
C LYS A 31 -6.58 -10.00 -3.05
N GLU A 32 -7.34 -9.48 -2.08
CA GLU A 32 -8.41 -10.23 -1.42
C GLU A 32 -9.51 -10.66 -2.41
N LYS A 33 -9.90 -9.77 -3.34
CA LYS A 33 -10.84 -10.09 -4.42
C LYS A 33 -10.28 -11.16 -5.37
N ALA A 34 -9.02 -11.05 -5.78
CA ALA A 34 -8.37 -12.04 -6.65
C ALA A 34 -8.31 -13.42 -5.96
N GLN A 35 -7.95 -13.45 -4.67
CA GLN A 35 -7.89 -14.69 -3.89
C GLN A 35 -9.28 -15.32 -3.72
N SER A 36 -10.30 -14.52 -3.41
CA SER A 36 -11.69 -14.99 -3.33
C SER A 36 -12.13 -15.62 -4.67
N LYS A 37 -11.78 -14.99 -5.79
CA LYS A 37 -12.11 -15.53 -7.12
C LYS A 37 -11.36 -16.83 -7.44
N ILE A 38 -10.10 -16.96 -7.03
CA ILE A 38 -9.35 -18.21 -7.15
C ILE A 38 -10.05 -19.32 -6.35
N ASN A 39 -10.43 -19.06 -5.09
CA ASN A 39 -11.09 -20.05 -4.25
C ASN A 39 -12.44 -20.51 -4.85
N GLN A 40 -13.21 -19.57 -5.42
CA GLN A 40 -14.42 -19.89 -6.16
C GLN A 40 -14.11 -20.80 -7.36
N LEU A 41 -13.17 -20.40 -8.22
CA LEU A 41 -12.80 -21.18 -9.40
C LEU A 41 -12.31 -22.58 -9.03
N GLN A 42 -11.52 -22.72 -7.97
CA GLN A 42 -11.07 -24.01 -7.46
C GLN A 42 -12.22 -24.90 -7.00
N THR A 43 -13.28 -24.30 -6.44
CA THR A 43 -14.49 -25.03 -6.05
C THR A 43 -15.29 -25.45 -7.28
N ASP A 44 -15.50 -24.54 -8.23
CA ASP A 44 -16.20 -24.82 -9.49
C ASP A 44 -15.48 -25.88 -10.33
N MET A 45 -14.14 -25.93 -10.30
CA MET A 45 -13.35 -26.95 -10.98
C MET A 45 -13.62 -28.37 -10.46
N LYS A 46 -13.91 -28.54 -9.17
CA LYS A 46 -14.24 -29.85 -8.58
C LYS A 46 -15.58 -30.39 -9.08
N LEU A 47 -16.46 -29.50 -9.54
CA LEU A 47 -17.79 -29.82 -10.05
C LEU A 47 -17.82 -29.87 -11.59
N SER A 48 -16.72 -29.51 -12.25
CA SER A 48 -16.66 -29.39 -13.70
C SER A 48 -16.53 -30.77 -14.35
N GLN A 49 -17.41 -31.05 -15.31
CA GLN A 49 -17.47 -32.33 -16.01
C GLN A 49 -16.81 -32.31 -17.40
N SER A 50 -16.27 -31.16 -17.84
CA SER A 50 -15.67 -31.02 -19.18
C SER A 50 -14.22 -30.52 -19.11
N HIS A 51 -13.36 -31.12 -19.94
CA HIS A 51 -11.93 -30.77 -20.00
C HIS A 51 -11.68 -29.34 -20.48
N SER A 52 -12.51 -28.82 -21.39
CA SER A 52 -12.39 -27.45 -21.92
C SER A 52 -12.72 -26.38 -20.87
N ASP A 53 -13.74 -26.62 -20.04
CA ASP A 53 -14.07 -25.74 -18.92
C ASP A 53 -12.97 -25.76 -17.85
N LEU A 54 -12.46 -26.95 -17.50
CA LEU A 54 -11.35 -27.09 -16.56
C LEU A 54 -10.09 -26.33 -17.00
N SER A 55 -9.71 -26.46 -18.27
CA SER A 55 -8.57 -25.75 -18.86
C SER A 55 -8.74 -24.22 -18.82
N SER A 56 -9.94 -23.73 -19.15
CA SER A 56 -10.28 -22.31 -19.10
C SER A 56 -10.19 -21.74 -17.69
N LYS A 57 -10.74 -22.46 -16.69
CA LYS A 57 -10.65 -22.06 -15.27
C LYS A 57 -9.21 -22.08 -14.78
N MET A 58 -8.41 -23.07 -15.15
CA MET A 58 -6.99 -23.14 -14.79
C MET A 58 -6.20 -21.95 -15.33
N THR A 59 -6.44 -21.57 -16.59
CA THR A 59 -5.82 -20.38 -17.19
C THR A 59 -6.23 -19.11 -16.45
N ARG A 60 -7.48 -19.00 -16.01
CA ARG A 60 -7.94 -17.86 -15.22
C ARG A 60 -7.29 -17.80 -13.84
N ILE A 61 -7.13 -18.95 -13.17
CA ILE A 61 -6.40 -19.04 -11.89
C ILE A 61 -4.94 -18.59 -12.08
N ASN A 62 -4.27 -19.05 -13.13
CA ASN A 62 -2.88 -18.66 -13.40
C ASN A 62 -2.74 -17.14 -13.59
N LYS A 63 -3.65 -16.51 -14.34
CA LYS A 63 -3.67 -15.05 -14.50
C LYS A 63 -3.86 -14.33 -13.16
N LEU A 64 -4.82 -14.76 -12.35
CA LEU A 64 -5.07 -14.16 -11.02
C LEU A 64 -3.88 -14.35 -10.07
N ASN A 65 -3.15 -15.47 -10.16
CA ASN A 65 -1.92 -15.68 -9.38
C ASN A 65 -0.79 -14.72 -9.79
N GLU A 66 -0.63 -14.45 -11.09
CA GLU A 66 0.34 -13.45 -11.57
C GLU A 66 -0.05 -12.02 -11.14
N ASP A 67 -1.34 -11.70 -11.14
CA ASP A 67 -1.84 -10.43 -10.60
C ASP A 67 -1.50 -10.30 -9.10
N ILE A 68 -1.71 -11.37 -8.30
CA ILE A 68 -1.35 -11.40 -6.88
C ILE A 68 0.16 -11.21 -6.67
N LYS A 69 1.00 -11.84 -7.50
CA LYS A 69 2.47 -11.64 -7.44
C LYS A 69 2.84 -10.19 -7.70
N THR A 70 2.21 -9.56 -8.69
CA THR A 70 2.42 -8.14 -9.02
C THR A 70 1.99 -7.24 -7.86
N ILE A 71 0.81 -7.49 -7.28
CA ILE A 71 0.32 -6.76 -6.11
C ILE A 71 1.29 -6.90 -4.93
N ASN A 72 1.80 -8.11 -4.65
CA ASN A 72 2.76 -8.31 -3.55
C ASN A 72 4.05 -7.50 -3.76
N ARG A 73 4.55 -7.39 -5.00
CA ARG A 73 5.71 -6.54 -5.33
C ARG A 73 5.40 -5.06 -5.08
N LEU A 74 4.24 -4.59 -5.53
CA LEU A 74 3.80 -3.21 -5.30
C LEU A 74 3.64 -2.90 -3.81
N GLN A 75 3.07 -3.81 -3.03
CA GLN A 75 2.94 -3.64 -1.58
C GLN A 75 4.31 -3.58 -0.88
N ALA A 76 5.26 -4.41 -1.30
CA ALA A 76 6.62 -4.36 -0.76
C ALA A 76 7.30 -3.02 -1.07
N ASP A 77 7.11 -2.49 -2.27
CA ASP A 77 7.63 -1.18 -2.67
C ASP A 77 6.98 -0.04 -1.88
N LEU A 78 5.65 -0.01 -1.79
CA LEU A 78 4.92 0.97 -0.99
C LEU A 78 5.34 0.94 0.48
N SER A 79 5.59 -0.26 1.04
CA SER A 79 6.05 -0.41 2.42
C SER A 79 7.44 0.20 2.63
N LYS A 80 8.37 -0.01 1.68
CA LYS A 80 9.70 0.65 1.71
C LYS A 80 9.56 2.18 1.66
N GLN A 81 8.75 2.69 0.73
CA GLN A 81 8.49 4.13 0.61
C GLN A 81 7.90 4.70 1.91
N LEU A 82 6.95 3.99 2.52
CA LEU A 82 6.32 4.40 3.78
C LEU A 82 7.34 4.51 4.91
N VAL A 83 8.23 3.53 5.07
CA VAL A 83 9.29 3.55 6.08
C VAL A 83 10.21 4.76 5.87
N THR A 84 10.66 5.00 4.64
CA THR A 84 11.52 6.14 4.32
C THR A 84 10.82 7.46 4.63
N LYS A 85 9.57 7.64 4.21
CA LYS A 85 8.81 8.89 4.43
C LYS A 85 8.51 9.12 5.90
N LYS A 86 8.17 8.08 6.66
CA LYS A 86 7.99 8.17 8.12
C LYS A 86 9.29 8.51 8.83
N ALA A 87 10.43 7.97 8.39
CA ALA A 87 11.74 8.34 8.92
C ALA A 87 12.08 9.81 8.64
N SER A 88 11.87 10.30 7.41
CA SER A 88 12.05 11.71 7.06
C SER A 88 11.14 12.63 7.89
N LEU A 89 9.87 12.27 8.05
CA LEU A 89 8.94 13.04 8.88
C LEU A 89 9.45 13.15 10.33
N LYS A 90 9.88 12.03 10.93
CA LYS A 90 10.47 12.03 12.28
C LYS A 90 11.70 12.92 12.38
N GLN A 91 12.57 12.93 11.36
CA GLN A 91 13.73 13.82 11.33
C GLN A 91 13.35 15.30 11.26
N HIS A 92 12.29 15.66 10.54
CA HIS A 92 11.82 17.04 10.48
C HIS A 92 11.14 17.48 11.79
N LEU A 93 10.40 16.59 12.45
CA LEU A 93 9.78 16.85 13.74
C LEU A 93 10.80 16.94 14.88
N ALA A 94 11.83 16.09 14.89
CA ALA A 94 12.91 16.14 15.89
C ALA A 94 13.82 17.38 15.75
N LYS A 95 13.75 18.09 14.62
CA LYS A 95 14.48 19.33 14.35
C LYS A 95 13.69 20.59 14.69
N GLU A 96 12.53 20.48 15.33
CA GLU A 96 11.90 21.58 16.05
C GLU A 96 12.47 21.61 17.48
N PRO A 97 13.57 22.34 17.77
CA PRO A 97 13.85 22.70 19.14
C PRO A 97 12.72 23.61 19.62
N GLN A 98 12.16 23.26 20.77
CA GLN A 98 11.42 24.20 21.61
C GLN A 98 12.38 25.33 22.00
N GLN A 99 12.40 26.40 21.21
CA GLN A 99 12.61 27.75 21.71
C GLN A 99 11.23 28.33 22.01
N GLU A 100 10.60 27.82 23.07
CA GLU A 100 9.69 28.61 23.88
C GLU A 100 10.56 29.30 24.94
N GLU A 101 11.34 30.30 24.50
CA GLU A 101 11.88 31.31 25.41
C GLU A 101 10.79 32.36 25.62
N THR A 102 10.21 32.30 26.81
CA THR A 102 9.81 33.45 27.63
C THR A 102 10.10 34.82 27.00
N PHE A 103 9.06 35.58 26.72
CA PHE A 103 9.12 37.04 26.90
C PHE A 103 7.90 37.49 27.70
N ASP A 104 8.19 37.72 28.97
CA ASP A 104 7.43 38.46 29.96
C ASP A 104 7.23 39.92 29.48
N LYS A 105 6.00 40.42 29.56
CA LYS A 105 5.64 41.77 30.00
C LYS A 105 4.13 41.94 30.17
#